data_AF-A0A497SD61-F1
#
_entry.id   AF-A0A497SD61-F1
#
_cell.length_a   1.000
_cell.length_b   1.000
_cell.length_c   1.000
_cell.angle_alpha   90.00
_cell.angle_beta   90.00
_cell.angle_gamma   90.00
#
_symmetry.space_group_name_H-M   'P 1'
#
loop_
_entity.id
_entity.type
_entity.pdbx_description
1 polymer ?
#
loop_
_entity_poly.entity_id
_entity_poly.type
_entity_poly.pdbx_seq_one_letter_code
_entity_poly.pdbx_strand_id
1 'polypeptide(L)' 'MPRVKVRLPSGKVVIRERKKKPRIAKCAICKRPLHGIPRLRASQLKKLAKTKKRPERPYGGYLCSKCMRELMREKARKLS' A
#
# COMPACT_ATOMS: atom_id res chain seq x y z
N MET A 1 19.02 0.02 11.33
CA MET A 1 17.90 -0.86 10.89
C MET A 1 17.33 -1.54 12.14
N PRO A 2 16.00 -1.78 12.32
CA PRO A 2 15.53 -2.42 13.56
C PRO A 2 16.18 -3.80 13.73
N ARG A 3 16.84 -4.02 14.87
CA ARG A 3 17.56 -5.25 15.21
C ARG A 3 16.66 -6.14 16.04
N VAL A 4 16.61 -7.43 15.72
CA VAL A 4 15.83 -8.41 16.48
C VAL A 4 16.74 -9.56 16.89
N LYS A 5 16.72 -9.90 18.18
CA LYS A 5 17.38 -11.07 18.72
C LYS A 5 16.59 -12.31 18.28
N VAL A 6 17.24 -13.24 17.60
CA VAL A 6 16.64 -14.50 17.14
C VAL A 6 17.44 -15.63 17.76
N ARG A 7 16.74 -16.59 18.38
CA ARG A 7 17.35 -17.85 18.83
C ARG A 7 17.50 -18.77 17.63
N LEU A 8 18.70 -19.28 17.40
CA LEU A 8 18.95 -20.31 16.40
C LEU A 8 18.59 -21.68 16.96
N PRO A 9 18.34 -22.68 16.09
CA PRO A 9 18.13 -24.08 16.51
C PRO A 9 19.27 -24.61 17.38
N SER A 10 20.51 -24.17 17.12
CA SER A 10 21.72 -24.52 17.88
C SER A 10 21.84 -23.82 19.25
N GLY A 11 20.77 -23.21 19.77
CA GLY A 11 20.73 -22.53 21.08
C GLY A 11 21.38 -21.13 21.13
N LYS A 12 22.18 -20.75 20.15
CA LYS A 12 22.85 -19.43 20.09
C LYS A 12 21.85 -18.30 19.81
N VAL A 13 22.00 -17.17 20.50
CA VAL A 13 21.23 -15.94 20.23
C VAL A 13 22.01 -15.06 19.27
N VAL A 14 21.45 -14.79 18.10
CA VAL A 14 22.06 -13.92 17.08
C VAL A 14 21.18 -12.70 16.84
N ILE A 15 21.82 -11.55 16.60
CA ILE A 15 21.13 -10.33 16.21
C ILE A 15 20.96 -10.33 14.69
N ARG A 16 19.71 -10.39 14.23
CA ARG A 16 19.37 -10.23 12.80
C ARG A 16 18.78 -8.85 12.54
N GLU A 17 19.16 -8.26 11.42
CA GLU A 17 18.57 -7.00 10.99
C GLU A 17 17.22 -7.24 10.30
N ARG A 18 16.16 -6.62 10.84
CA ARG A 18 14.85 -6.61 10.19
C ARG A 18 14.71 -5.44 9.26
N LYS A 19 14.21 -5.75 8.07
CA LYS A 19 13.77 -4.79 7.06
C LYS A 19 12.66 -3.89 7.62
N LYS A 20 12.82 -2.55 7.51
CA LYS A 20 11.78 -1.56 7.88
C LYS A 20 10.46 -1.84 7.15
N LYS A 21 9.33 -1.67 7.86
CA LYS A 21 7.97 -1.77 7.27
C LYS A 21 7.73 -0.56 6.35
N PRO A 22 7.20 -0.76 5.13
CA PRO A 22 6.85 0.34 4.24
C PRO A 22 5.69 1.16 4.82
N ARG A 23 5.63 2.45 4.42
CA ARG A 23 4.56 3.35 4.82
C ARG A 23 3.26 3.00 4.09
N ILE A 24 2.14 3.48 4.63
CA ILE A 24 0.81 3.32 4.05
C ILE A 24 0.75 4.10 2.74
N ALA A 25 0.12 3.52 1.71
CA ALA A 25 -0.22 4.24 0.50
C ALA A 25 -1.21 5.37 0.80
N LYS A 26 -1.00 6.54 0.20
CA LYS A 26 -1.80 7.74 0.44
C LYS A 26 -2.49 8.17 -0.84
N CYS A 27 -3.64 8.82 -0.69
CA CYS A 27 -4.34 9.48 -1.79
C CYS A 27 -3.48 10.65 -2.32
N ALA A 28 -3.42 10.82 -3.63
CA ALA A 28 -2.66 11.91 -4.24
C ALA A 28 -3.19 13.31 -3.87
N ILE A 29 -4.52 13.46 -3.74
CA ILE A 29 -5.18 14.75 -3.48
C ILE A 29 -5.25 15.02 -1.97
N CYS A 30 -6.04 14.21 -1.26
CA CYS A 30 -6.32 14.46 0.16
C CYS A 30 -5.30 13.85 1.13
N LYS A 31 -4.27 13.15 0.64
CA LYS A 31 -3.21 12.49 1.46
C LYS A 31 -3.71 11.49 2.51
N ARG A 32 -5.00 11.17 2.51
CA ARG A 32 -5.62 10.17 3.38
C ARG A 32 -5.07 8.77 3.09
N PRO A 33 -4.98 7.88 4.09
CA PRO A 33 -4.54 6.50 3.87
C PRO A 33 -5.51 5.79 2.93
N LEU A 34 -4.97 5.03 1.98
CA LEU A 34 -5.74 4.21 1.06
C LEU A 34 -5.97 2.82 1.66
N HIS A 35 -7.23 2.41 1.69
CA HIS A 35 -7.65 1.08 2.09
C HIS A 35 -7.63 0.13 0.89
N GLY A 36 -7.34 -1.16 1.14
CA GLY A 36 -7.30 -2.19 0.10
C GLY A 36 -5.98 -2.29 -0.68
N ILE A 37 -4.94 -1.53 -0.31
CA ILE A 37 -3.59 -1.66 -0.89
C ILE A 37 -2.68 -2.32 0.15
N PRO A 38 -2.04 -3.45 -0.19
CA PRO A 38 -1.13 -4.14 0.73
C PRO A 38 0.12 -3.29 1.01
N ARG A 39 0.52 -3.25 2.28
CA ARG A 39 1.73 -2.54 2.74
C ARG A 39 2.96 -3.42 2.55
N LEU A 40 3.31 -3.69 1.31
CA LEU A 40 4.42 -4.56 0.95
C LEU A 40 5.50 -3.79 0.19
N ARG A 41 6.73 -4.32 0.21
CA ARG A 41 7.82 -3.78 -0.60
C ARG A 41 7.62 -4.14 -2.07
N ALA A 42 8.23 -3.37 -2.96
CA ALA A 42 8.14 -3.60 -4.40
C ALA A 42 8.43 -5.06 -4.81
N SER A 43 9.45 -5.70 -4.21
CA SER A 43 9.79 -7.10 -4.48
C SER A 43 8.69 -8.10 -4.09
N GLN A 44 8.00 -7.86 -2.96
CA GLN A 44 6.88 -8.70 -2.51
C GLN A 44 5.59 -8.36 -3.29
N LEU A 45 5.40 -7.08 -3.62
CA LEU A 45 4.27 -6.61 -4.40
C LEU A 45 4.29 -7.20 -5.82
N LYS A 46 5.48 -7.34 -6.44
CA LYS A 46 5.63 -7.96 -7.76
C LYS A 46 5.09 -9.39 -7.79
N LYS A 47 5.28 -10.16 -6.72
CA LYS A 47 4.84 -11.56 -6.58
C LYS A 47 3.32 -11.75 -6.41
N LEU A 48 2.58 -10.70 -6.07
CA LEU A 48 1.13 -10.79 -5.89
C LEU A 48 0.39 -10.77 -7.24
N ALA A 49 -0.82 -11.32 -7.26
CA ALA A 49 -1.77 -11.17 -8.36
C ALA A 49 -2.25 -9.70 -8.49
N LYS A 50 -2.71 -9.31 -9.68
CA LYS A 50 -3.15 -7.93 -9.96
C LYS A 50 -4.30 -7.47 -9.05
N THR A 51 -5.27 -8.34 -8.78
CA THR A 51 -6.43 -8.07 -7.90
C THR A 51 -6.03 -7.80 -6.45
N LYS A 52 -4.98 -8.47 -5.96
CA LYS A 52 -4.47 -8.24 -4.60
C LYS A 52 -3.65 -6.94 -4.45
N LYS A 53 -3.27 -6.29 -5.55
CA LYS A 53 -2.48 -5.05 -5.54
C LYS A 53 -3.34 -3.79 -5.51
N ARG A 54 -4.50 -3.83 -6.15
CA ARG A 54 -5.37 -2.66 -6.34
C ARG A 54 -6.85 -3.04 -6.23
N PRO A 55 -7.69 -2.15 -5.70
CA PRO A 55 -9.14 -2.23 -5.89
C PRO A 55 -9.52 -2.11 -7.37
N GLU A 56 -10.65 -2.69 -7.77
CA GLU A 56 -11.11 -2.74 -9.17
C GLU A 56 -11.79 -1.45 -9.67
N ARG A 57 -12.11 -0.52 -8.76
CA ARG A 57 -12.71 0.77 -9.13
C ARG A 57 -11.75 1.65 -9.96
N PRO A 58 -12.28 2.61 -10.76
CA PRO A 58 -11.47 3.60 -11.45
C PRO A 58 -10.57 4.38 -10.48
N TYR A 59 -9.33 4.66 -10.91
CA TYR A 59 -8.29 5.27 -10.07
C TYR A 59 -8.03 4.52 -8.73
N GLY A 60 -8.37 3.23 -8.69
CA GLY A 60 -8.10 2.34 -7.57
C GLY A 60 -6.60 2.22 -7.34
N GLY A 61 -6.16 2.53 -6.12
CA GLY A 61 -4.73 2.55 -5.80
C GLY A 61 -4.10 3.95 -5.74
N TYR A 62 -4.78 4.96 -6.27
CA TYR A 62 -4.24 6.32 -6.40
C TYR A 62 -5.12 7.37 -5.72
N LEU A 63 -6.44 7.29 -5.93
CA LEU A 63 -7.41 8.18 -5.30
C LEU A 63 -8.22 7.46 -4.24
N CYS A 64 -8.70 8.18 -3.22
CA CYS A 64 -9.69 7.66 -2.29
C CYS A 64 -11.09 7.68 -2.91
N SER A 65 -12.04 6.96 -2.31
CA SER A 65 -13.43 6.88 -2.80
C SER A 65 -14.11 8.26 -2.90
N LYS A 66 -13.85 9.15 -1.94
CA LYS A 66 -14.44 10.51 -1.90
C LYS A 66 -13.94 11.38 -3.06
N CYS A 67 -12.62 11.53 -3.20
CA CYS A 67 -12.02 12.35 -4.26
C CYS A 67 -12.31 11.79 -5.67
N MET A 68 -12.40 10.46 -5.80
CA MET A 68 -12.80 9.84 -7.06
C MET A 68 -14.23 10.25 -7.45
N ARG A 69 -15.18 10.24 -6.50
CA ARG A 69 -16.57 10.64 -6.76
C ARG A 69 -16.68 12.11 -7.15
N GLU A 70 -15.95 12.99 -6.48
CA GLU A 70 -15.89 14.42 -6.81
C GLU A 70 -15.39 14.64 -8.25
N LEU A 71 -14.27 14.01 -8.61
CA LEU A 71 -13.74 14.09 -9.98
C LEU A 71 -14.70 13.54 -11.04
N MET A 72 -15.42 12.45 -10.74
CA MET A 72 -16.41 11.93 -11.68
C MET A 72 -17.59 12.88 -11.86
N ARG A 73 -18.04 13.56 -10.79
CA ARG A 73 -19.09 14.58 -10.87
C ARG A 73 -18.65 15.79 -11.70
N GLU A 74 -17.43 16.28 -11.47
CA GLU A 74 -16.87 17.40 -12.24
C GLU A 74 -16.73 17.05 -13.72
N LYS A 75 -16.26 15.84 -14.03
CA LYS A 75 -16.18 15.35 -15.41
C LYS A 75 -17.55 15.30 -16.08
N ALA A 76 -18.56 14.78 -15.38
CA ALA A 76 -19.93 14.73 -15.91
C ALA A 76 -20.47 16.13 -16.22
N ARG A 77 -20.26 17.11 -15.32
CA ARG A 77 -20.67 18.52 -15.50
C ARG A 77 -19.95 19.26 -16.63
N LYS A 78 -18.75 18.82 -17.00
CA LYS A 78 -17.99 19.40 -18.12
C LYS A 78 -18.36 18.77 -19.47
N LEU A 79 -18.98 17.59 -19.44
CA LEU A 79 -19.39 16.86 -20.63
C LEU A 79 -20.81 17.24 -21.07
N SER A 80 -21.62 17.72 -20.13
CA SER A 80 -22.90 18.43 -20.36
C SER A 80 -22.65 19.87 -20.78
#